data_AF-A0A6N2HJ72-F1
#
_entry.id   AF-A0A6N2HJ72-F1
#
_cell.length_a   1.000
_cell.length_b   1.000
_cell.length_c   1.000
_cell.angle_alpha   90.00
_cell.angle_beta   90.00
_cell.angle_gamma   90.00
#
_symmetry.space_group_name_H-M   'P 1'
#
loop_
_entity.id
_entity.type
_entity.pdbx_description
1 polymer ?
#
loop_
_entity_poly.entity_id
_entity_poly.type
_entity_poly.pdbx_seq_one_letter_code
_entity_poly.pdbx_strand_id
1 'polypeptide(L)'
;MPRALAVAFASGAETDWAPLLGTGRRIALPTYAFQRKRYWIDVPDLTAPTTGTGTGTVTDAPTDAESVESEEDGDEADQILGEWAQKLRTLSSKKGDQLRQKLITDLVCRHTAQILAYESAEAVDPTLPFRDLGYNSLTSVELRSRLAADLGIALPSSLVYDYPTPEVLARHIVRDLVEAPDPQTVDAVLSGLDDSSDEPLAVIGMGCRYPGGVVSPEGLWDLVSGGVDAIGELPGDRGWDLDELYDPERGLSGKTYTRHGGFVYDADTFDAEFFGISPREAQAMDPQQRLLLETTWEALERARIVPGSLRGSRTGVFVGAMTQEYGPRLYESAGGSEGYLLTGTTASVASGRVAYALGLEGPAVTVDTACSASLVALHLAAQSLRSGECGLALAGGATVMASPGMFVEFSRQQGLSGDGRCRAFSSDADGTAWGEGVG
;
A
#
# COMPACT_ATOMS: atom_id res chain seq x y z
N MET A 1 29.20 -10.83 -34.29
CA MET A 1 28.57 -11.91 -33.50
C MET A 1 27.62 -11.37 -32.43
N PRO A 2 28.01 -10.56 -31.43
CA PRO A 2 27.10 -10.17 -30.32
C PRO A 2 25.90 -9.32 -30.77
N ARG A 3 26.13 -8.37 -31.68
CA ARG A 3 25.09 -7.49 -32.23
C ARG A 3 24.04 -8.25 -33.06
N ALA A 4 24.43 -9.34 -33.74
CA ALA A 4 23.52 -10.14 -34.54
C ALA A 4 22.61 -11.01 -33.65
N LEU A 5 23.15 -11.61 -32.59
CA LEU A 5 22.34 -12.31 -31.58
C LEU A 5 21.37 -11.36 -30.87
N ALA A 6 21.81 -10.15 -30.49
CA ALA A 6 20.96 -9.16 -29.84
C ALA A 6 19.79 -8.72 -30.73
N VAL A 7 20.03 -8.50 -32.03
CA VAL A 7 18.98 -8.15 -32.99
C VAL A 7 18.02 -9.32 -33.24
N ALA A 8 18.52 -10.55 -33.34
CA ALA A 8 17.69 -11.75 -33.47
C ALA A 8 16.79 -11.96 -32.26
N PHE A 9 17.34 -11.86 -31.04
CA PHE A 9 16.57 -11.93 -29.79
C PHE A 9 15.52 -10.81 -29.68
N ALA A 10 15.89 -9.56 -29.98
CA ALA A 10 14.94 -8.44 -29.97
C ALA A 10 13.83 -8.56 -31.03
N SER A 11 14.07 -9.38 -32.07
CA SER A 11 13.11 -9.70 -33.13
C SER A 11 12.32 -10.99 -32.83
N GLY A 12 12.41 -11.53 -31.60
CA GLY A 12 11.65 -12.69 -31.14
C GLY A 12 12.22 -14.05 -31.54
N ALA A 13 13.43 -14.11 -32.08
CA ALA A 13 14.07 -15.38 -32.40
C ALA A 13 14.64 -16.04 -31.13
N GLU A 14 14.40 -17.34 -30.96
CA GLU A 14 15.10 -18.14 -29.95
C GLU A 14 16.61 -18.07 -30.20
N THR A 15 17.34 -17.56 -29.21
CA THR A 15 18.76 -17.29 -29.33
C THR A 15 19.51 -18.00 -28.20
N ASP A 16 20.45 -18.87 -28.55
CA ASP A 16 21.34 -19.51 -27.58
C ASP A 16 22.51 -18.59 -27.24
N TRP A 17 22.53 -18.09 -26.01
CA TRP A 17 23.57 -17.21 -25.48
C TRP A 17 24.75 -17.98 -24.85
N ALA A 18 24.65 -19.30 -24.67
CA ALA A 18 25.68 -20.11 -24.04
C ALA A 18 27.05 -20.03 -24.74
N PRO A 19 27.16 -19.92 -26.08
CA PRO A 19 28.45 -19.72 -26.75
C PRO A 19 29.11 -18.37 -26.44
N LEU A 20 28.35 -17.36 -26.04
CA LEU A 20 28.85 -16.01 -25.75
C LEU A 20 29.20 -15.82 -24.26
N LEU A 21 28.37 -16.38 -23.37
CA LEU A 21 28.47 -16.19 -21.91
C LEU A 21 29.12 -17.37 -21.18
N GLY A 22 29.26 -18.51 -21.84
CA GLY A 22 29.61 -19.79 -21.20
C GLY A 22 28.44 -20.37 -20.39
N THR A 23 28.64 -21.55 -19.82
CA THR A 23 27.70 -22.14 -18.87
C THR A 23 28.18 -21.84 -17.45
N GLY A 24 27.48 -20.95 -16.76
CA GLY A 24 27.73 -20.72 -15.34
C GLY A 24 27.57 -22.01 -14.54
N ARG A 25 28.44 -22.24 -13.54
CA ARG A 25 28.30 -23.38 -12.63
C ARG A 25 27.03 -23.20 -11.80
N ARG A 26 25.95 -23.89 -12.20
CA ARG A 26 24.74 -23.97 -11.39
C ARG A 26 25.06 -24.80 -10.15
N ILE A 27 24.94 -24.17 -8.98
CA ILE A 27 25.07 -24.85 -7.69
C ILE A 27 23.65 -25.28 -7.30
N ALA A 28 23.50 -26.53 -6.86
CA ALA A 28 22.24 -26.97 -6.28
C ALA A 28 22.00 -26.18 -4.98
N LEU A 29 21.07 -25.25 -5.03
CA LEU A 29 20.54 -24.60 -3.84
C LEU A 29 19.51 -25.53 -3.19
N PRO A 30 19.38 -25.55 -1.87
CA PRO A 30 18.42 -26.44 -1.25
C PRO A 30 16.99 -26.07 -1.67
N THR A 31 16.26 -27.03 -2.22
CA THR A 31 14.89 -26.87 -2.74
C THR A 31 13.88 -27.17 -1.63
N TYR A 32 13.85 -26.30 -0.62
CA TYR A 32 13.15 -26.54 0.64
C TYR A 32 11.65 -26.87 0.53
N ALA A 33 10.97 -26.43 -0.53
CA ALA A 33 9.54 -26.66 -0.69
C ALA A 33 9.16 -28.05 -1.25
N PHE A 34 10.09 -28.85 -1.81
CA PHE A 34 9.73 -30.07 -2.55
C PHE A 34 10.39 -31.38 -2.10
N GLN A 35 11.24 -31.35 -1.08
CA GLN A 35 11.86 -32.57 -0.55
C GLN A 35 11.45 -32.79 0.91
N ARG A 36 10.66 -33.86 1.15
CA ARG A 36 10.19 -34.30 2.47
C ARG A 36 11.31 -34.88 3.37
N LYS A 37 12.50 -34.29 3.37
CA LYS A 37 13.56 -34.58 4.33
C LYS A 37 14.11 -33.26 4.87
N ARG A 38 13.86 -33.04 6.17
CA ARG A 38 14.36 -31.91 6.94
C ARG A 38 15.89 -32.00 7.04
N TYR A 39 16.58 -31.03 6.47
CA TYR A 39 17.99 -30.74 6.71
C TYR A 39 18.08 -29.22 6.97
N TRP A 40 17.74 -28.81 8.19
CA TRP A 40 17.95 -27.42 8.62
C TRP A 40 19.44 -27.18 8.90
N ILE A 41 19.87 -25.91 8.91
CA ILE A 41 20.93 -25.48 9.83
C ILE A 41 20.33 -25.64 11.22
N ASP A 42 20.98 -26.42 12.09
CA ASP A 42 20.45 -26.74 13.40
C ASP A 42 20.26 -25.46 14.23
N VAL A 43 19.00 -25.07 14.42
CA VAL A 43 18.57 -24.15 15.48
C VAL A 43 17.99 -25.03 16.59
N PRO A 44 18.55 -25.04 17.82
CA PRO A 44 18.01 -25.86 18.90
C PRO A 44 16.64 -25.30 19.30
N ASP A 45 15.58 -26.09 19.11
CA ASP A 45 14.24 -25.72 19.54
C ASP A 45 13.93 -26.27 20.94
N LEU A 46 13.61 -25.36 21.85
CA LEU A 46 13.23 -25.65 23.22
C LEU A 46 11.72 -25.90 23.26
N THR A 47 11.36 -27.17 23.41
CA THR A 47 10.06 -27.69 23.88
C THR A 47 8.92 -27.86 22.85
N ALA A 48 8.85 -29.04 22.22
CA ALA A 48 7.58 -29.64 21.76
C ALA A 48 7.66 -31.17 21.62
N PRO A 49 6.52 -31.88 21.78
CA PRO A 49 6.24 -33.06 20.97
C PRO A 49 4.88 -33.05 20.23
N THR A 50 5.02 -33.41 18.96
CA THR A 50 4.13 -33.71 17.81
C THR A 50 2.96 -34.68 18.04
N THR A 51 1.92 -34.66 17.20
CA THR A 51 1.68 -35.53 15.98
C THR A 51 0.28 -35.23 15.41
N GLY A 52 -0.13 -35.42 14.14
CA GLY A 52 0.38 -36.00 12.88
C GLY A 52 -0.70 -35.76 11.79
N THR A 53 -0.35 -35.40 10.54
CA THR A 53 -0.21 -36.22 9.30
C THR A 53 -1.45 -36.45 8.41
N GLY A 54 -1.29 -36.14 7.10
CA GLY A 54 -1.87 -36.85 5.94
C GLY A 54 -2.72 -35.99 4.97
N THR A 55 -2.19 -35.35 3.90
CA THR A 55 -1.90 -35.81 2.50
C THR A 55 -3.06 -36.31 1.63
N GLY A 56 -3.24 -35.70 0.45
CA GLY A 56 -3.90 -36.31 -0.72
C GLY A 56 -4.11 -35.34 -1.90
N THR A 57 -3.44 -35.61 -3.03
CA THR A 57 -3.43 -34.90 -4.33
C THR A 57 -4.51 -35.41 -5.31
N VAL A 58 -5.03 -34.59 -6.24
CA VAL A 58 -5.59 -35.03 -7.55
C VAL A 58 -5.38 -33.97 -8.65
N THR A 59 -5.21 -34.47 -9.87
CA THR A 59 -4.82 -33.90 -11.17
C THR A 59 -5.97 -33.40 -12.06
N ASP A 60 -5.60 -32.47 -12.96
CA ASP A 60 -6.02 -32.17 -14.35
C ASP A 60 -7.45 -31.73 -14.75
N ALA A 61 -7.46 -30.80 -15.72
CA ALA A 61 -8.60 -30.19 -16.41
C ALA A 61 -9.14 -31.08 -17.57
N PRO A 62 -10.28 -30.73 -18.21
CA PRO A 62 -10.18 -29.96 -19.47
C PRO A 62 -11.37 -29.02 -19.80
N THR A 63 -11.26 -28.46 -21.00
CA THR A 63 -11.84 -27.33 -21.76
C THR A 63 -13.32 -27.36 -22.19
N ASP A 64 -13.88 -26.17 -22.48
CA ASP A 64 -14.42 -25.69 -23.80
C ASP A 64 -15.53 -24.64 -23.61
N ALA A 65 -15.48 -23.53 -24.37
CA ALA A 65 -16.63 -22.87 -25.04
C ALA A 65 -16.26 -21.52 -25.71
N GLU A 66 -16.32 -21.57 -27.03
CA GLU A 66 -16.68 -20.60 -28.08
C GLU A 66 -16.91 -19.09 -27.81
N SER A 67 -16.37 -18.33 -28.77
CA SER A 67 -16.53 -16.91 -29.07
C SER A 67 -17.90 -16.55 -29.68
N VAL A 68 -18.42 -15.36 -29.34
CA VAL A 68 -19.44 -14.65 -30.12
C VAL A 68 -19.07 -13.17 -30.23
N GLU A 69 -19.04 -12.68 -31.46
CA GLU A 69 -18.88 -11.28 -31.87
C GLU A 69 -20.16 -10.47 -31.60
N SER A 70 -20.02 -9.19 -31.27
CA SER A 70 -21.08 -8.18 -31.38
C SER A 70 -20.47 -6.80 -31.67
N GLU A 71 -20.57 -6.38 -32.92
CA GLU A 71 -20.51 -4.98 -33.34
C GLU A 71 -21.95 -4.44 -33.49
N GLU A 72 -22.08 -3.12 -33.43
CA GLU A 72 -23.30 -2.28 -33.59
C GLU A 72 -24.12 -2.01 -32.30
N ASP A 73 -23.64 -1.05 -31.48
CA ASP A 73 -24.51 -0.31 -30.53
C ASP A 73 -23.95 1.09 -30.14
N GLY A 74 -23.10 1.69 -31.00
CA GLY A 74 -22.34 2.91 -30.67
C GLY A 74 -23.11 4.22 -30.76
N ASP A 75 -24.07 4.35 -31.68
CA ASP A 75 -24.71 5.64 -31.99
C ASP A 75 -25.89 6.00 -31.04
N GLU A 76 -26.51 5.02 -30.38
CA GLU A 76 -27.67 5.26 -29.49
C GLU A 76 -27.23 5.55 -28.04
N ALA A 77 -26.13 4.91 -27.59
CA ALA A 77 -25.51 5.17 -26.29
C ALA A 77 -24.94 6.59 -26.18
N ASP A 78 -24.33 7.12 -27.26
CA ASP A 78 -23.80 8.47 -27.32
C ASP A 78 -24.90 9.56 -27.23
N GLN A 79 -26.12 9.28 -27.71
CA GLN A 79 -27.27 10.19 -27.56
C GLN A 79 -27.81 10.22 -26.13
N ILE A 80 -27.91 9.08 -25.45
CA ILE A 80 -28.41 8.99 -24.06
C ILE A 80 -27.41 9.59 -23.07
N LEU A 81 -26.10 9.36 -23.28
CA LEU A 81 -25.00 10.01 -22.55
C LEU A 81 -25.13 11.53 -22.58
N GLY A 82 -25.47 12.08 -23.75
CA GLY A 82 -25.66 13.52 -23.95
C GLY A 82 -26.77 14.12 -23.10
N GLU A 83 -27.94 13.47 -23.00
CA GLU A 83 -29.11 14.05 -22.33
C GLU A 83 -28.97 14.13 -20.79
N TRP A 84 -28.50 13.07 -20.13
CA TRP A 84 -28.34 13.07 -18.67
C TRP A 84 -27.16 13.92 -18.20
N ALA A 85 -26.00 13.81 -18.86
CA ALA A 85 -24.83 14.61 -18.52
C ALA A 85 -25.12 16.11 -18.72
N GLN A 86 -25.76 16.49 -19.82
CA GLN A 86 -26.13 17.89 -20.08
C GLN A 86 -27.21 18.38 -19.10
N LYS A 87 -28.22 17.57 -18.78
CA LYS A 87 -29.25 17.90 -17.78
C LYS A 87 -28.67 18.08 -16.38
N LEU A 88 -27.71 17.27 -15.96
CA LEU A 88 -27.04 17.42 -14.66
C LEU A 88 -26.09 18.63 -14.63
N ARG A 89 -25.35 18.89 -15.72
CA ARG A 89 -24.41 20.03 -15.84
C ARG A 89 -25.10 21.40 -15.84
N THR A 90 -26.31 21.49 -16.39
CA THR A 90 -27.10 22.74 -16.39
C THR A 90 -27.57 23.19 -15.01
N LEU A 91 -27.55 22.31 -14.01
CA LEU A 91 -27.89 22.62 -12.61
C LEU A 91 -26.70 23.23 -11.85
N SER A 92 -26.09 24.33 -12.30
CA SER A 92 -24.91 24.90 -11.62
C SER A 92 -25.29 25.76 -10.41
N SER A 93 -25.23 25.20 -9.20
CA SER A 93 -25.20 25.90 -7.89
C SER A 93 -25.13 24.89 -6.74
N LYS A 94 -24.89 25.35 -5.50
CA LYS A 94 -25.00 24.51 -4.29
C LYS A 94 -26.38 23.85 -4.10
N LYS A 95 -27.45 24.51 -4.57
CA LYS A 95 -28.80 23.91 -4.64
C LYS A 95 -28.92 22.90 -5.78
N GLY A 96 -28.18 23.13 -6.86
CA GLY A 96 -28.04 22.22 -7.99
C GLY A 96 -27.34 20.92 -7.66
N ASP A 97 -26.30 20.94 -6.81
CA ASP A 97 -25.62 19.73 -6.29
C ASP A 97 -26.60 18.81 -5.55
N GLN A 98 -27.36 19.39 -4.61
CA GLN A 98 -28.38 18.66 -3.86
C GLN A 98 -29.47 18.09 -4.77
N LEU A 99 -29.84 18.82 -5.81
CA LEU A 99 -30.85 18.38 -6.77
C LEU A 99 -30.32 17.28 -7.70
N ARG A 100 -29.07 17.39 -8.17
CA ARG A 100 -28.38 16.33 -8.95
C ARG A 100 -28.35 15.02 -8.17
N GLN A 101 -27.89 15.10 -6.92
CA GLN A 101 -27.82 13.95 -6.03
C GLN A 101 -29.20 13.31 -5.86
N LYS A 102 -30.22 14.11 -5.55
CA LYS A 102 -31.58 13.63 -5.36
C LYS A 102 -32.14 12.93 -6.60
N LEU A 103 -31.95 13.50 -7.79
CA LEU A 103 -32.45 12.94 -9.04
C LEU A 103 -31.88 11.55 -9.33
N ILE A 104 -30.59 11.34 -9.06
CA ILE A 104 -29.93 10.06 -9.28
C ILE A 104 -30.25 9.07 -8.16
N THR A 105 -30.37 9.52 -6.90
CA THR A 105 -30.88 8.66 -5.82
C THR A 105 -32.30 8.18 -6.11
N ASP A 106 -33.20 9.04 -6.58
CA ASP A 106 -34.56 8.67 -6.97
C ASP A 106 -34.57 7.67 -8.14
N LEU A 107 -33.60 7.78 -9.07
CA LEU A 107 -33.42 6.83 -10.17
C LEU A 107 -32.97 5.45 -9.66
N VAL A 108 -31.97 5.42 -8.78
CA VAL A 108 -31.47 4.18 -8.18
C VAL A 108 -32.57 3.49 -7.37
N CYS A 109 -33.29 4.23 -6.50
CA CYS A 109 -34.39 3.68 -5.70
C CYS A 109 -35.54 3.13 -6.56
N ARG A 110 -35.83 3.76 -7.71
CA ARG A 110 -36.84 3.27 -8.65
C ARG A 110 -36.45 1.93 -9.26
N HIS A 111 -35.21 1.79 -9.72
CA HIS A 111 -34.71 0.53 -10.25
C HIS A 111 -34.65 -0.55 -9.16
N THR A 112 -34.25 -0.19 -7.95
CA THR A 112 -34.30 -1.10 -6.79
C THR A 112 -35.72 -1.57 -6.50
N ALA A 113 -36.71 -0.68 -6.50
CA ALA A 113 -38.09 -1.06 -6.27
C ALA A 113 -38.61 -2.02 -7.35
N GLN A 114 -38.24 -1.83 -8.61
CA GLN A 114 -38.63 -2.70 -9.71
C GLN A 114 -37.98 -4.09 -9.66
N ILE A 115 -36.69 -4.16 -9.30
CA ILE A 115 -35.92 -5.42 -9.25
C ILE A 115 -36.37 -6.28 -8.06
N LEU A 116 -36.59 -5.65 -6.91
CA LEU A 116 -36.94 -6.33 -5.67
C LEU A 116 -38.44 -6.35 -5.38
N ALA A 117 -39.26 -5.86 -6.32
CA ALA A 117 -40.72 -5.82 -6.24
C ALA A 117 -41.29 -5.06 -5.02
N TYR A 118 -40.67 -3.93 -4.65
CA TYR A 118 -41.27 -2.99 -3.70
C TYR A 118 -42.47 -2.28 -4.34
N GLU A 119 -43.45 -1.84 -3.53
CA GLU A 119 -44.67 -1.19 -4.02
C GLU A 119 -44.42 0.16 -4.71
N SER A 120 -43.31 0.84 -4.38
CA SER A 120 -42.92 2.12 -4.95
C SER A 120 -41.45 2.44 -4.66
N ALA A 121 -40.89 3.44 -5.35
CA ALA A 121 -39.52 3.91 -5.12
C ALA A 121 -39.36 4.53 -3.72
N GLU A 122 -40.43 5.12 -3.19
CA GLU A 122 -40.50 5.74 -1.86
C GLU A 122 -40.46 4.72 -0.71
N ALA A 123 -40.77 3.44 -1.00
CA ALA A 123 -40.67 2.35 -0.03
C ALA A 123 -39.24 1.82 0.15
N VAL A 124 -38.29 2.27 -0.68
CA VAL A 124 -36.87 1.90 -0.59
C VAL A 124 -36.15 2.92 0.26
N ASP A 125 -35.55 2.49 1.38
CA ASP A 125 -34.70 3.35 2.19
C ASP A 125 -33.35 3.55 1.48
N PRO A 126 -33.01 4.79 1.07
CA PRO A 126 -31.81 5.06 0.30
C PRO A 126 -30.52 4.99 1.13
N THR A 127 -30.63 4.91 2.46
CA THR A 127 -29.51 4.83 3.40
C THR A 127 -29.16 3.39 3.78
N LEU A 128 -30.05 2.43 3.53
CA LEU A 128 -29.80 1.03 3.83
C LEU A 128 -28.83 0.39 2.81
N PRO A 129 -27.95 -0.52 3.27
CA PRO A 129 -27.12 -1.30 2.38
C PRO A 129 -27.97 -2.14 1.41
N PHE A 130 -27.55 -2.23 0.15
CA PHE A 130 -28.23 -3.05 -0.87
C PHE A 130 -28.41 -4.51 -0.43
N ARG A 131 -27.47 -5.07 0.33
CA ARG A 131 -27.58 -6.41 0.92
C ARG A 131 -28.79 -6.53 1.85
N ASP A 132 -29.04 -5.51 2.66
CA ASP A 132 -30.14 -5.49 3.63
C ASP A 132 -31.48 -5.19 2.94
N LEU A 133 -31.45 -4.52 1.78
CA LEU A 133 -32.61 -4.33 0.91
C LEU A 133 -33.02 -5.62 0.17
N GLY A 134 -32.11 -6.59 0.02
CA GLY A 134 -32.39 -7.90 -0.59
C GLY A 134 -31.56 -8.25 -1.83
N TYR A 135 -30.49 -7.49 -2.14
CA TYR A 135 -29.63 -7.77 -3.30
C TYR A 135 -28.76 -9.01 -3.13
N ASN A 136 -28.69 -9.80 -4.21
CA ASN A 136 -27.73 -10.87 -4.47
C ASN A 136 -26.94 -10.60 -5.77
N SER A 137 -26.00 -11.49 -6.11
CA SER A 137 -25.14 -11.34 -7.29
C SER A 137 -25.88 -11.12 -8.61
N LEU A 138 -27.05 -11.74 -8.81
CA LEU A 138 -27.81 -11.62 -10.07
C LEU A 138 -28.59 -10.30 -10.13
N THR A 139 -29.23 -9.90 -9.03
CA THR A 139 -29.92 -8.61 -8.93
C THR A 139 -28.96 -7.42 -9.01
N SER A 140 -27.70 -7.58 -8.56
CA SER A 140 -26.67 -6.54 -8.67
C SER A 140 -26.26 -6.29 -10.11
N VAL A 141 -26.12 -7.36 -10.91
CA VAL A 141 -25.83 -7.25 -12.36
C VAL A 141 -27.00 -6.60 -13.08
N GLU A 142 -28.25 -6.92 -12.70
CA GLU A 142 -29.43 -6.33 -13.32
C GLU A 142 -29.57 -4.84 -13.01
N LEU A 143 -29.35 -4.40 -11.76
CA LEU A 143 -29.33 -2.98 -11.41
C LEU A 143 -28.27 -2.22 -12.21
N ARG A 144 -27.06 -2.79 -12.31
CA ARG A 144 -25.98 -2.21 -13.13
C ARG A 144 -26.41 -2.07 -14.59
N SER A 145 -26.95 -3.12 -15.20
CA SER A 145 -27.36 -3.09 -16.62
C SER A 145 -28.47 -2.06 -16.88
N ARG A 146 -29.44 -1.92 -15.97
CA ARG A 146 -30.52 -0.92 -16.10
C ARG A 146 -30.02 0.50 -15.91
N LEU A 147 -29.13 0.74 -14.93
CA LEU A 147 -28.52 2.06 -14.73
C LEU A 147 -27.60 2.45 -15.90
N ALA A 148 -26.83 1.50 -16.43
CA ALA A 148 -25.99 1.73 -17.60
C ALA A 148 -26.83 2.10 -18.83
N ALA A 149 -27.96 1.41 -19.05
CA ALA A 149 -28.89 1.73 -20.14
C ALA A 149 -29.54 3.11 -19.98
N ASP A 150 -30.03 3.45 -18.77
CA ASP A 150 -30.72 4.72 -18.53
C ASP A 150 -29.77 5.94 -18.57
N LEU A 151 -28.51 5.76 -18.18
CA LEU A 151 -27.52 6.84 -18.03
C LEU A 151 -26.51 6.90 -19.16
N GLY A 152 -26.45 5.86 -20.01
CA GLY A 152 -25.49 5.73 -21.09
C GLY A 152 -24.03 5.48 -20.65
N ILE A 153 -23.75 5.27 -19.36
CA ILE A 153 -22.39 5.09 -18.84
C ILE A 153 -22.04 3.61 -18.62
N ALA A 154 -20.77 3.27 -18.83
CA ALA A 154 -20.24 1.98 -18.43
C ALA A 154 -20.09 1.93 -16.90
N LEU A 155 -20.74 0.95 -16.26
CA LEU A 155 -20.67 0.74 -14.82
C LEU A 155 -19.98 -0.61 -14.51
N PRO A 156 -19.04 -0.67 -13.53
CA PRO A 156 -18.36 -1.90 -13.17
C PRO A 156 -19.33 -2.95 -12.61
N SER A 157 -18.99 -4.24 -12.72
CA SER A 157 -19.80 -5.34 -12.17
C SER A 157 -19.79 -5.40 -10.64
N SER A 158 -18.83 -4.77 -9.98
CA SER A 158 -18.69 -4.66 -8.52
C SER A 158 -19.48 -3.50 -7.90
N LEU A 159 -20.21 -2.71 -8.69
CA LEU A 159 -20.85 -1.45 -8.31
C LEU A 159 -21.58 -1.45 -6.95
N VAL A 160 -22.37 -2.48 -6.67
CA VAL A 160 -23.17 -2.61 -5.44
C VAL A 160 -22.32 -2.94 -4.20
N TYR A 161 -21.12 -3.48 -4.41
CA TYR A 161 -20.16 -3.77 -3.33
C TYR A 161 -19.27 -2.56 -3.04
N ASP A 162 -18.83 -1.85 -4.09
CA ASP A 162 -17.99 -0.66 -3.96
C ASP A 162 -18.79 0.52 -3.40
N TYR A 163 -20.08 0.60 -3.73
CA TYR A 163 -21.00 1.65 -3.31
C TYR A 163 -22.24 1.02 -2.64
N PRO A 164 -22.16 0.73 -1.33
CA PRO A 164 -23.08 -0.22 -0.69
C PRO A 164 -24.50 0.29 -0.48
N THR A 165 -24.79 1.58 -0.68
CA THR A 165 -26.15 2.15 -0.50
C THR A 165 -26.59 2.95 -1.74
N PRO A 166 -27.91 3.10 -1.98
CA PRO A 166 -28.44 3.94 -3.05
C PRO A 166 -27.91 5.38 -3.06
N GLU A 167 -27.73 6.02 -1.89
CA GLU A 167 -27.16 7.37 -1.80
C GLU A 167 -25.69 7.42 -2.21
N VAL A 168 -24.89 6.45 -1.76
CA VAL A 168 -23.45 6.41 -2.07
C VAL A 168 -23.24 6.13 -3.56
N LEU A 169 -24.01 5.21 -4.13
CA LEU A 169 -23.99 4.91 -5.56
C LEU A 169 -24.38 6.12 -6.41
N ALA A 170 -25.46 6.81 -6.03
CA ALA A 170 -25.90 8.00 -6.76
C ALA A 170 -24.84 9.12 -6.75
N ARG A 171 -24.07 9.25 -5.67
CA ARG A 171 -23.00 10.25 -5.57
C ARG A 171 -21.86 9.95 -6.54
N HIS A 172 -21.47 8.69 -6.65
CA HIS A 172 -20.47 8.23 -7.60
C HIS A 172 -20.92 8.49 -9.05
N ILE A 173 -22.15 8.14 -9.39
CA ILE A 173 -22.72 8.39 -10.73
C ILE A 173 -22.76 9.89 -11.07
N VAL A 174 -23.17 10.75 -10.13
CA VAL A 174 -23.18 12.21 -10.34
C VAL A 174 -21.77 12.73 -10.59
N ARG A 175 -20.77 12.26 -9.83
CA ARG A 175 -19.37 12.60 -10.04
C ARG A 175 -18.96 12.25 -11.46
N ASP A 176 -19.16 11.01 -11.86
CA ASP A 176 -18.70 10.53 -13.17
C ASP A 176 -19.39 11.25 -14.34
N LEU A 177 -20.69 11.55 -14.26
CA LEU A 177 -21.43 12.27 -15.31
C LEU A 177 -21.11 13.77 -15.40
N VAL A 178 -20.85 14.42 -14.26
CA VAL A 178 -20.51 15.84 -14.22
C VAL A 178 -19.04 16.07 -14.55
N GLU A 179 -18.15 15.16 -14.13
CA GLU A 179 -16.71 15.23 -14.33
C GLU A 179 -16.21 14.51 -15.60
N ALA A 180 -17.10 13.85 -16.37
CA ALA A 180 -16.71 13.26 -17.66
C ALA A 180 -16.06 14.31 -18.58
N PRO A 181 -14.78 14.15 -18.98
CA PRO A 181 -14.06 15.17 -19.71
C PRO A 181 -14.65 15.40 -21.11
N ASP A 182 -14.76 16.67 -21.50
CA ASP A 182 -15.06 17.08 -22.89
C ASP A 182 -13.94 16.55 -23.82
N PRO A 183 -14.26 15.97 -25.00
CA PRO A 183 -13.26 15.59 -25.99
C PRO A 183 -12.24 16.68 -26.33
N GLN A 184 -12.62 17.96 -26.23
CA GLN A 184 -11.71 19.10 -26.43
C GLN A 184 -10.67 19.27 -25.29
N THR A 185 -10.95 18.71 -24.11
CA THR A 185 -10.02 18.72 -22.96
C THR A 185 -8.96 17.63 -23.11
N VAL A 186 -9.24 16.53 -23.82
CA VAL A 186 -8.28 15.44 -24.03
C VAL A 186 -7.09 15.92 -24.87
N ASP A 187 -7.33 16.71 -25.93
CA ASP A 187 -6.27 17.33 -26.74
C ASP A 187 -5.48 18.40 -25.95
N ALA A 188 -6.13 19.13 -25.04
CA ALA A 188 -5.47 20.11 -24.17
C ALA A 188 -4.62 19.44 -23.08
N VAL A 189 -5.05 18.31 -22.53
CA VAL A 189 -4.29 17.49 -21.57
C VAL A 189 -3.09 16.86 -22.26
N LEU A 190 -3.25 16.30 -23.47
CA LEU A 190 -2.14 15.75 -24.25
C LEU A 190 -1.13 16.83 -24.67
N SER A 191 -1.60 18.06 -24.94
CA SER A 191 -0.73 19.21 -25.24
C SER A 191 -0.03 19.81 -24.00
N GLY A 192 -0.52 19.50 -22.79
CA GLY A 192 0.08 19.92 -21.51
C GLY A 192 1.10 18.92 -20.95
N LEU A 193 1.19 17.70 -21.48
CA LEU A 193 2.15 16.68 -21.03
C LEU A 193 3.60 17.06 -21.32
N ASP A 194 3.86 17.91 -22.32
CA ASP A 194 5.21 18.41 -22.61
C ASP A 194 5.67 19.48 -21.59
N ASP A 195 4.75 20.17 -20.91
CA ASP A 195 5.04 21.20 -19.88
C ASP A 195 4.93 20.63 -18.44
N SER A 196 4.25 19.48 -18.25
CA SER A 196 4.05 18.85 -16.93
C SER A 196 5.25 18.04 -16.42
N SER A 197 6.15 17.62 -17.31
CA SER A 197 7.30 16.79 -16.94
C SER A 197 8.30 17.52 -16.02
N ASP A 198 8.33 18.84 -16.07
CA ASP A 198 9.20 19.73 -15.27
C ASP A 198 8.44 20.58 -14.25
N GLU A 199 7.14 20.33 -14.03
CA GLU A 199 6.38 21.04 -13.02
C GLU A 199 7.03 20.87 -11.63
N PRO A 200 7.31 21.97 -10.90
CA PRO A 200 7.81 21.91 -9.54
C PRO A 200 6.79 21.29 -8.59
N LEU A 201 7.23 20.32 -7.78
CA LEU A 201 6.38 19.67 -6.79
C LEU A 201 6.47 20.39 -5.45
N ALA A 202 5.33 20.70 -4.86
CA ALA A 202 5.24 21.36 -3.56
C ALA A 202 5.20 20.34 -2.42
N VAL A 203 6.12 20.47 -1.45
CA VAL A 203 6.02 19.78 -0.15
C VAL A 203 5.14 20.64 0.76
N ILE A 204 3.90 20.19 0.98
CA ILE A 204 2.88 20.98 1.69
C ILE A 204 2.68 20.58 3.16
N GLY A 205 3.23 19.45 3.57
CA GLY A 205 3.16 18.94 4.95
C GLY A 205 4.20 17.84 5.17
N MET A 206 4.63 17.67 6.42
CA MET A 206 5.61 16.66 6.84
C MET A 206 5.23 16.17 8.25
N GLY A 207 5.38 14.88 8.51
CA GLY A 207 5.24 14.28 9.84
C GLY A 207 6.41 13.33 10.05
N CYS A 208 6.92 13.21 11.27
CA CYS A 208 8.06 12.32 11.49
C CYS A 208 8.20 11.81 12.93
N ARG A 209 8.97 10.73 13.05
CA ARG A 209 9.47 10.14 14.29
C ARG A 209 10.94 9.79 14.10
N TYR A 210 11.81 10.34 14.92
CA TYR A 210 13.26 10.08 14.88
C TYR A 210 13.85 9.94 16.28
N PRO A 211 15.07 9.38 16.41
CA PRO A 211 15.77 9.23 17.69
C PRO A 211 15.94 10.56 18.42
N GLY A 212 16.11 10.48 19.75
CA GLY A 212 16.19 11.68 20.60
C GLY A 212 14.84 12.29 20.95
N GLY A 213 13.74 11.54 20.78
CA GLY A 213 12.38 12.00 21.12
C GLY A 213 11.80 12.98 20.10
N VAL A 214 12.28 12.94 18.87
CA VAL A 214 11.79 13.81 17.80
C VAL A 214 10.47 13.29 17.29
N VAL A 215 9.41 14.08 17.49
CA VAL A 215 8.03 13.77 17.06
C VAL A 215 7.47 14.78 16.05
N SER A 216 8.32 15.64 15.49
CA SER A 216 7.91 16.68 14.54
C SER A 216 9.08 17.21 13.70
N PRO A 217 8.82 17.81 12.52
CA PRO A 217 9.84 18.49 11.72
C PRO A 217 10.55 19.60 12.49
N GLU A 218 9.84 20.31 13.37
CA GLU A 218 10.42 21.34 14.24
C GLU A 218 11.39 20.72 15.27
N GLY A 219 11.02 19.59 15.87
CA GLY A 219 11.91 18.84 16.77
C GLY A 219 13.16 18.32 16.05
N LEU A 220 13.03 17.88 14.79
CA LEU A 220 14.18 17.50 13.97
C LEU A 220 15.10 18.71 13.74
N TRP A 221 14.52 19.87 13.43
CA TRP A 221 15.28 21.09 13.24
C TRP A 221 16.05 21.49 14.50
N ASP A 222 15.43 21.43 15.67
CA ASP A 222 16.08 21.75 16.94
C ASP A 222 17.24 20.79 17.24
N LEU A 223 17.06 19.49 16.97
CA LEU A 223 18.11 18.48 17.13
C LEU A 223 19.32 18.76 16.23
N VAL A 224 19.07 18.98 14.93
CA VAL A 224 20.13 19.20 13.93
C VAL A 224 20.81 20.55 14.14
N SER A 225 20.05 21.63 14.33
CA SER A 225 20.60 22.98 14.52
C SER A 225 21.33 23.12 15.86
N GLY A 226 20.93 22.34 16.88
CA GLY A 226 21.62 22.22 18.15
C GLY A 226 22.87 21.33 18.12
N GLY A 227 23.12 20.60 17.03
CA GLY A 227 24.24 19.66 16.92
C GLY A 227 24.14 18.50 17.92
N VAL A 228 22.92 18.06 18.23
CA VAL A 228 22.65 17.03 19.23
C VAL A 228 22.93 15.64 18.64
N ASP A 229 23.70 14.84 19.36
CA ASP A 229 23.90 13.42 19.09
C ASP A 229 22.78 12.60 19.75
N ALA A 230 21.97 11.93 18.93
CA ALA A 230 20.81 11.16 19.34
C ALA A 230 21.07 9.65 19.45
N ILE A 231 22.33 9.22 19.41
CA ILE A 231 22.72 7.83 19.62
C ILE A 231 22.55 7.46 21.09
N GLY A 232 21.76 6.41 21.33
CA GLY A 232 21.48 5.86 22.65
C GLY A 232 21.81 4.36 22.75
N GLU A 233 21.51 3.79 23.91
CA GLU A 233 21.65 2.36 24.18
C GLU A 233 20.57 1.54 23.46
N LEU A 234 20.86 0.25 23.21
CA LEU A 234 19.88 -0.71 22.70
C LEU A 234 18.61 -0.74 23.59
N PRO A 235 17.41 -0.83 23.00
CA PRO A 235 16.15 -0.81 23.75
C PRO A 235 15.99 -2.05 24.63
N GLY A 236 15.56 -1.84 25.89
CA GLY A 236 15.36 -2.90 26.88
C GLY A 236 13.96 -3.54 26.87
N ASP A 237 13.04 -3.01 26.08
CA ASP A 237 11.61 -3.36 26.03
C ASP A 237 11.23 -4.22 24.81
N ARG A 238 12.18 -4.56 23.93
CA ARG A 238 11.94 -5.35 22.71
C ARG A 238 12.14 -6.86 22.89
N GLY A 239 12.37 -7.30 24.12
CA GLY A 239 12.63 -8.70 24.44
C GLY A 239 13.98 -9.22 23.93
N TRP A 240 14.93 -8.33 23.64
CA TRP A 240 16.28 -8.70 23.24
C TRP A 240 17.09 -9.09 24.47
N ASP A 241 17.72 -10.27 24.45
CA ASP A 241 18.69 -10.64 25.49
C ASP A 241 20.01 -9.89 25.24
N LEU A 242 20.12 -8.66 25.74
CA LEU A 242 21.26 -7.78 25.50
C LEU A 242 22.57 -8.30 26.12
N ASP A 243 22.48 -9.11 27.17
CA ASP A 243 23.63 -9.71 27.83
C ASP A 243 24.17 -10.89 27.02
N GLU A 244 23.29 -11.70 26.43
CA GLU A 244 23.69 -12.74 25.49
C GLU A 244 24.13 -12.14 24.15
N LEU A 245 23.45 -11.12 23.64
CA LEU A 245 23.68 -10.58 22.30
C LEU A 245 25.03 -9.89 22.15
N TYR A 246 25.52 -9.22 23.19
CA TYR A 246 26.73 -8.40 23.11
C TYR A 246 28.01 -9.20 23.36
N ASP A 247 28.99 -9.02 22.46
CA ASP A 247 30.37 -9.45 22.67
C ASP A 247 31.34 -8.43 22.04
N PRO A 248 32.32 -7.88 22.79
CA PRO A 248 33.29 -6.94 22.22
C PRO A 248 34.20 -7.57 21.16
N GLU A 249 34.31 -8.91 21.08
CA GLU A 249 35.04 -9.60 20.03
C GLU A 249 34.31 -9.50 18.69
N ARG A 250 34.99 -8.92 17.69
CA ARG A 250 34.42 -8.66 16.36
C ARG A 250 34.40 -9.92 15.50
N GLY A 251 33.34 -10.07 14.69
CA GLY A 251 33.22 -11.16 13.72
C GLY A 251 32.61 -12.46 14.26
N LEU A 252 32.21 -12.48 15.54
CA LEU A 252 31.51 -13.62 16.13
C LEU A 252 30.10 -13.79 15.53
N SER A 253 29.72 -15.05 15.28
CA SER A 253 28.39 -15.38 14.78
C SER A 253 27.34 -15.20 15.88
N GLY A 254 26.22 -14.55 15.55
CA GLY A 254 25.12 -14.35 16.50
C GLY A 254 25.34 -13.26 17.54
N LYS A 255 26.45 -12.51 17.48
CA LYS A 255 26.81 -11.46 18.44
C LYS A 255 26.87 -10.08 17.78
N THR A 256 26.65 -9.04 18.57
CA THR A 256 26.94 -7.64 18.23
C THR A 256 28.06 -7.09 19.09
N TYR A 257 28.98 -6.31 18.50
CA TYR A 257 30.03 -5.63 19.26
C TYR A 257 29.71 -4.19 19.62
N THR A 258 28.55 -3.68 19.18
CA THR A 258 28.05 -2.35 19.57
C THR A 258 26.77 -2.49 20.39
N ARG A 259 26.63 -1.61 21.40
CA ARG A 259 25.42 -1.42 22.21
C ARG A 259 24.68 -0.13 21.85
N HIS A 260 25.09 0.53 20.77
CA HIS A 260 24.64 1.89 20.47
C HIS A 260 23.98 1.98 19.10
N GLY A 261 22.92 2.77 19.02
CA GLY A 261 22.18 3.08 17.79
C GLY A 261 21.18 4.22 18.03
N GLY A 262 20.54 4.68 16.95
CA GLY A 262 19.44 5.64 17.04
C GLY A 262 18.10 4.90 17.12
N PHE A 263 17.36 5.06 18.21
CA PHE A 263 16.09 4.35 18.42
C PHE A 263 14.90 5.30 18.62
N VAL A 264 13.75 4.88 18.12
CA VAL A 264 12.44 5.38 18.50
C VAL A 264 11.96 4.51 19.66
N TYR A 265 12.15 4.98 20.89
CA TYR A 265 11.92 4.18 22.11
C TYR A 265 10.43 3.90 22.36
N ASP A 266 9.54 4.79 21.91
CA ASP A 266 8.09 4.71 22.05
C ASP A 266 7.40 3.98 20.87
N ALA A 267 8.16 3.19 20.09
CA ALA A 267 7.63 2.43 18.96
C ALA A 267 6.62 1.32 19.34
N ASP A 268 6.48 1.02 20.64
CA ASP A 268 5.46 0.12 21.18
C ASP A 268 4.10 0.80 21.42
N THR A 269 4.05 2.14 21.37
CA THR A 269 2.82 2.93 21.57
C THR A 269 2.06 3.16 20.26
N PHE A 270 0.72 3.22 20.34
CA PHE A 270 -0.16 3.49 19.19
C PHE A 270 -1.59 3.78 19.63
N ASP A 271 -2.21 4.82 19.06
CA ASP A 271 -3.64 5.12 19.28
C ASP A 271 -4.55 4.28 18.36
N ALA A 272 -4.79 3.03 18.76
CA ALA A 272 -5.57 2.09 17.95
C ALA A 272 -7.04 2.51 17.76
N GLU A 273 -7.66 3.08 18.80
CA GLU A 273 -9.08 3.47 18.75
C GLU A 273 -9.31 4.61 17.76
N PHE A 274 -8.39 5.57 17.70
CA PHE A 274 -8.43 6.67 16.75
C PHE A 274 -8.49 6.19 15.28
N PHE A 275 -7.73 5.15 14.94
CA PHE A 275 -7.73 4.55 13.60
C PHE A 275 -8.79 3.47 13.39
N GLY A 276 -9.67 3.22 14.37
CA GLY A 276 -10.69 2.17 14.30
C GLY A 276 -10.12 0.75 14.31
N ILE A 277 -8.92 0.57 14.86
CA ILE A 277 -8.19 -0.69 14.91
C ILE A 277 -8.40 -1.34 16.28
N SER A 278 -8.74 -2.63 16.29
CA SER A 278 -8.91 -3.35 17.56
C SER A 278 -7.58 -3.54 18.29
N PRO A 279 -7.54 -3.59 19.64
CA PRO A 279 -6.30 -3.83 20.37
C PRO A 279 -5.55 -5.10 19.95
N ARG A 280 -6.30 -6.14 19.56
CA ARG A 280 -5.73 -7.41 19.06
C ARG A 280 -5.06 -7.26 17.71
N GLU A 281 -5.67 -6.50 16.80
CA GLU A 281 -5.05 -6.21 15.50
C GLU A 281 -3.81 -5.32 15.68
N ALA A 282 -3.89 -4.29 16.53
CA ALA A 282 -2.77 -3.40 16.81
C ALA A 282 -1.53 -4.14 17.34
N GLN A 283 -1.71 -5.15 18.21
CA GLN A 283 -0.62 -6.00 18.69
C GLN A 283 0.06 -6.81 17.57
N ALA A 284 -0.72 -7.23 16.57
CA ALA A 284 -0.20 -7.98 15.42
C ALA A 284 0.44 -7.08 14.35
N MET A 285 0.27 -5.75 14.43
CA MET A 285 0.81 -4.80 13.46
C MET A 285 2.27 -4.48 13.73
N ASP A 286 3.10 -4.59 12.70
CA ASP A 286 4.45 -4.05 12.66
C ASP A 286 4.42 -2.55 13.08
N PRO A 287 5.27 -2.12 14.04
CA PRO A 287 5.41 -0.72 14.42
C PRO A 287 5.56 0.25 13.26
N GLN A 288 6.20 -0.17 12.16
CA GLN A 288 6.32 0.64 10.95
C GLN A 288 4.95 1.05 10.40
N GLN A 289 3.98 0.12 10.36
CA GLN A 289 2.63 0.41 9.89
C GLN A 289 1.88 1.37 10.83
N ARG A 290 2.08 1.22 12.14
CA ARG A 290 1.46 2.06 13.18
C ARG A 290 1.96 3.50 13.10
N LEU A 291 3.28 3.67 13.09
CA LEU A 291 3.90 4.99 12.99
C LEU A 291 3.63 5.67 11.63
N LEU A 292 3.52 4.90 10.53
CA LEU A 292 3.11 5.46 9.24
C LEU A 292 1.70 6.04 9.27
N LEU A 293 0.75 5.41 9.97
CA LEU A 293 -0.60 5.95 10.14
C LEU A 293 -0.59 7.29 10.88
N GLU A 294 0.12 7.36 12.01
CA GLU A 294 0.24 8.59 12.81
C GLU A 294 0.93 9.71 12.05
N THR A 295 2.12 9.44 11.49
CA THR A 295 2.92 10.45 10.77
C THR A 295 2.23 10.93 9.50
N THR A 296 1.49 10.07 8.81
CA THR A 296 0.66 10.47 7.67
C THR A 296 -0.47 11.41 8.11
N TRP A 297 -1.19 11.06 9.17
CA TRP A 297 -2.27 11.89 9.69
C TRP A 297 -1.77 13.29 10.06
N GLU A 298 -0.66 13.34 10.79
CA GLU A 298 0.03 14.56 11.19
C GLU A 298 0.53 15.41 10.01
N ALA A 299 1.04 14.77 8.95
CA ALA A 299 1.48 15.47 7.74
C ALA A 299 0.30 16.17 7.05
N LEU A 300 -0.87 15.50 6.99
CA LEU A 300 -2.10 16.07 6.44
C LEU A 300 -2.63 17.23 7.29
N GLU A 301 -2.63 17.10 8.62
CA GLU A 301 -3.02 18.20 9.52
C GLU A 301 -2.13 19.43 9.36
N ARG A 302 -0.81 19.22 9.24
CA ARG A 302 0.16 20.31 8.98
C ARG A 302 -0.04 20.96 7.61
N ALA A 303 -0.44 20.18 6.61
CA ALA A 303 -0.86 20.68 5.30
C ALA A 303 -2.23 21.40 5.35
N ARG A 304 -2.91 21.43 6.50
CA ARG A 304 -4.27 21.95 6.70
C ARG A 304 -5.30 21.26 5.80
N ILE A 305 -5.07 19.98 5.52
CA ILE A 305 -6.00 19.12 4.79
C ILE A 305 -6.79 18.32 5.81
N VAL A 306 -8.12 18.38 5.72
CA VAL A 306 -9.00 17.55 6.54
C VAL A 306 -8.92 16.11 6.01
N PRO A 307 -8.41 15.10 6.75
CA PRO A 307 -8.17 13.78 6.18
C PRO A 307 -9.44 13.12 5.60
N GLY A 308 -10.59 13.34 6.24
CA GLY A 308 -11.88 12.85 5.76
C GLY A 308 -12.32 13.42 4.41
N SER A 309 -11.79 14.57 3.95
CA SER A 309 -12.10 15.12 2.63
C SER A 309 -11.34 14.43 1.49
N LEU A 310 -10.36 13.58 1.79
CA LEU A 310 -9.60 12.82 0.79
C LEU A 310 -10.24 11.48 0.42
N ARG A 311 -11.32 11.07 1.11
CA ARG A 311 -12.04 9.82 0.80
C ARG A 311 -12.54 9.82 -0.64
N GLY A 312 -12.22 8.78 -1.39
CA GLY A 312 -12.53 8.61 -2.81
C GLY A 312 -11.70 9.48 -3.75
N SER A 313 -10.66 10.15 -3.24
CA SER A 313 -9.76 10.95 -4.06
C SER A 313 -8.65 10.09 -4.66
N ARG A 314 -8.13 10.53 -5.81
CA ARG A 314 -6.92 9.97 -6.44
C ARG A 314 -5.66 10.42 -5.71
N THR A 315 -5.59 10.23 -4.38
CA THR A 315 -4.39 10.48 -3.59
C THR A 315 -3.54 9.22 -3.56
N GLY A 316 -2.27 9.30 -3.97
CA GLY A 316 -1.34 8.18 -3.96
C GLY A 316 -0.60 8.03 -2.62
N VAL A 317 -0.13 6.82 -2.31
CA VAL A 317 0.66 6.46 -1.14
C VAL A 317 1.89 5.67 -1.58
N PHE A 318 3.08 6.22 -1.33
CA PHE A 318 4.36 5.65 -1.75
C PHE A 318 5.27 5.54 -0.54
N VAL A 319 5.58 4.31 -0.12
CA VAL A 319 6.33 4.04 1.10
C VAL A 319 7.61 3.27 0.79
N GLY A 320 8.75 3.80 1.20
CA GLY A 320 10.00 3.04 1.29
C GLY A 320 10.07 2.29 2.61
N ALA A 321 9.96 0.97 2.60
CA ALA A 321 10.04 0.18 3.83
C ALA A 321 10.66 -1.19 3.54
N MET A 322 11.48 -1.65 4.48
CA MET A 322 12.03 -2.99 4.46
C MET A 322 11.21 -3.92 5.37
N THR A 323 11.15 -5.19 4.99
CA THR A 323 10.47 -6.20 5.81
C THR A 323 11.21 -6.38 7.13
N GLN A 324 10.48 -6.35 8.23
CA GLN A 324 11.02 -6.60 9.57
C GLN A 324 10.52 -7.92 10.13
N GLU A 325 11.33 -8.52 11.01
CA GLU A 325 10.95 -9.69 11.78
C GLU A 325 10.16 -9.24 13.01
N TYR A 326 8.86 -8.96 12.82
CA TYR A 326 7.94 -8.63 13.89
C TYR A 326 6.91 -9.75 14.09
N GLY A 327 6.75 -10.20 15.34
CA GLY A 327 5.82 -11.28 15.69
C GLY A 327 6.31 -12.69 15.31
N PRO A 328 5.51 -13.73 15.64
CA PRO A 328 5.85 -15.11 15.31
C PRO A 328 5.74 -15.39 13.81
N ARG A 329 6.28 -16.51 13.34
CA ARG A 329 6.16 -16.89 11.92
C ARG A 329 4.69 -17.19 11.58
N LEU A 330 4.29 -16.95 10.34
CA LEU A 330 2.88 -17.10 9.90
C LEU A 330 2.27 -18.49 10.15
N TYR A 331 3.08 -19.55 10.18
CA TYR A 331 2.60 -20.91 10.43
C TYR A 331 2.61 -21.31 11.92
N GLU A 332 3.11 -20.44 12.80
CA GLU A 332 3.17 -20.64 14.25
C GLU A 332 1.91 -20.06 14.91
N SER A 333 1.46 -20.66 16.02
CA SER A 333 0.27 -20.17 16.72
C SER A 333 0.56 -18.82 17.37
N ALA A 334 -0.35 -17.87 17.14
CA ALA A 334 -0.18 -16.46 17.54
C ALA A 334 -0.93 -16.11 18.82
N GLY A 335 -1.32 -17.10 19.62
CA GLY A 335 -1.99 -16.91 20.91
C GLY A 335 -3.24 -16.04 20.84
N GLY A 336 -4.04 -16.12 19.77
CA GLY A 336 -5.26 -15.33 19.60
C GLY A 336 -5.17 -14.16 18.61
N SER A 337 -4.01 -13.94 17.97
CA SER A 337 -3.84 -12.96 16.87
C SER A 337 -3.99 -13.60 15.48
N GLU A 338 -4.55 -14.81 15.39
CA GLU A 338 -4.77 -15.51 14.14
C GLU A 338 -5.62 -14.66 13.17
N GLY A 339 -5.17 -14.56 11.91
CA GLY A 339 -5.84 -13.77 10.88
C GLY A 339 -5.33 -12.34 10.70
N TYR A 340 -4.70 -11.74 11.73
CA TYR A 340 -4.12 -10.40 11.63
C TYR A 340 -2.61 -10.40 11.32
N LEU A 341 -1.89 -11.49 11.62
CA LEU A 341 -0.44 -11.55 11.38
C LEU A 341 -0.06 -11.29 9.93
N LEU A 342 -0.80 -11.86 8.98
CA LEU A 342 -0.51 -11.68 7.55
C LEU A 342 -0.57 -10.19 7.17
N THR A 343 -1.65 -9.50 7.53
CA THR A 343 -1.81 -8.08 7.22
C THR A 343 -0.97 -7.18 8.12
N GLY A 344 -0.59 -7.65 9.30
CA GLY A 344 0.22 -6.92 10.26
C GLY A 344 1.69 -6.83 9.89
N THR A 345 2.24 -7.79 9.12
CA THR A 345 3.68 -7.85 8.82
C THR A 345 4.03 -7.80 7.33
N THR A 346 3.05 -7.97 6.44
CA THR A 346 3.30 -7.90 4.99
C THR A 346 3.68 -6.47 4.57
N ALA A 347 4.82 -6.32 3.88
CA ALA A 347 5.34 -5.02 3.46
C ALA A 347 4.34 -4.19 2.62
N SER A 348 3.63 -4.80 1.66
CA SER A 348 2.64 -4.09 0.84
C SER A 348 1.47 -3.49 1.63
N VAL A 349 1.23 -3.98 2.85
CA VAL A 349 0.18 -3.45 3.72
C VAL A 349 0.61 -2.14 4.37
N ALA A 350 1.91 -1.78 4.39
CA ALA A 350 2.35 -0.49 4.90
C ALA A 350 1.71 0.68 4.14
N SER A 351 1.86 0.73 2.81
CA SER A 351 1.16 1.72 1.98
C SER A 351 -0.34 1.47 1.87
N GLY A 352 -0.74 0.19 1.77
CA GLY A 352 -2.15 -0.20 1.60
C GLY A 352 -3.03 0.17 2.80
N ARG A 353 -2.51 0.06 4.03
CA ARG A 353 -3.25 0.39 5.26
C ARG A 353 -3.48 1.88 5.39
N VAL A 354 -2.50 2.71 5.01
CA VAL A 354 -2.67 4.17 4.96
C VAL A 354 -3.76 4.54 3.95
N ALA A 355 -3.70 3.97 2.73
CA ALA A 355 -4.73 4.19 1.72
C ALA A 355 -6.12 3.73 2.21
N TYR A 356 -6.21 2.56 2.84
CA TYR A 356 -7.46 2.02 3.37
C TYR A 356 -8.04 2.89 4.50
N ALA A 357 -7.23 3.28 5.49
CA ALA A 357 -7.69 4.07 6.63
C ALA A 357 -8.23 5.45 6.22
N LEU A 358 -7.60 6.06 5.21
CA LEU A 358 -7.99 7.37 4.68
C LEU A 358 -9.00 7.30 3.51
N GLY A 359 -9.28 6.10 3.00
CA GLY A 359 -10.17 5.87 1.86
C GLY A 359 -9.63 6.45 0.54
N LEU A 360 -8.33 6.30 0.28
CA LEU A 360 -7.67 6.84 -0.91
C LEU A 360 -7.75 5.84 -2.07
N GLU A 361 -7.96 6.34 -3.28
CA GLU A 361 -8.13 5.53 -4.50
C GLU A 361 -6.97 5.70 -5.50
N GLY A 362 -5.90 6.41 -5.12
CA GLY A 362 -4.68 6.50 -5.92
C GLY A 362 -3.75 5.28 -5.76
N PRO A 363 -2.60 5.26 -6.45
CA PRO A 363 -1.63 4.17 -6.34
C PRO A 363 -1.14 3.98 -4.89
N ALA A 364 -1.13 2.75 -4.39
CA ALA A 364 -0.59 2.41 -3.07
C ALA A 364 0.57 1.43 -3.20
N VAL A 365 1.80 1.93 -3.12
CA VAL A 365 3.02 1.18 -3.44
C VAL A 365 3.98 1.20 -2.26
N THR A 366 4.43 0.01 -1.85
CA THR A 366 5.57 -0.15 -0.96
C THR A 366 6.77 -0.64 -1.77
N VAL A 367 7.91 0.04 -1.64
CA VAL A 367 9.16 -0.30 -2.35
C VAL A 367 10.28 -0.61 -1.38
N ASP A 368 11.10 -1.59 -1.76
CA ASP A 368 12.32 -1.94 -1.05
C ASP A 368 13.51 -1.89 -2.03
N THR A 369 14.28 -0.82 -1.95
CA THR A 369 15.57 -0.68 -2.62
C THR A 369 16.68 -0.48 -1.59
N ALA A 370 16.53 -1.11 -0.42
CA ALA A 370 17.38 -0.93 0.76
C ALA A 370 17.49 0.54 1.16
N CYS A 371 18.71 1.06 1.35
CA CYS A 371 18.97 2.40 1.90
C CYS A 371 18.39 3.57 1.06
N SER A 372 18.02 3.34 -0.20
CA SER A 372 17.43 4.37 -1.07
C SER A 372 15.90 4.31 -1.16
N ALA A 373 15.24 3.40 -0.45
CA ALA A 373 13.82 3.09 -0.63
C ALA A 373 12.91 4.32 -0.51
N SER A 374 13.14 5.21 0.46
CA SER A 374 12.33 6.43 0.64
C SER A 374 12.50 7.42 -0.51
N LEU A 375 13.71 7.57 -1.07
CA LEU A 375 13.94 8.42 -2.23
C LEU A 375 13.36 7.82 -3.52
N VAL A 376 13.34 6.50 -3.64
CA VAL A 376 12.64 5.82 -4.74
C VAL A 376 11.13 5.99 -4.60
N ALA A 377 10.58 5.88 -3.40
CA ALA A 377 9.17 6.17 -3.13
C ALA A 377 8.81 7.62 -3.50
N LEU A 378 9.63 8.59 -3.09
CA LEU A 378 9.48 10.00 -3.48
C LEU A 378 9.56 10.19 -5.02
N HIS A 379 10.49 9.49 -5.68
CA HIS A 379 10.61 9.53 -7.13
C HIS A 379 9.35 9.01 -7.83
N LEU A 380 8.79 7.88 -7.37
CA LEU A 380 7.56 7.32 -7.93
C LEU A 380 6.35 8.22 -7.68
N ALA A 381 6.25 8.82 -6.48
CA ALA A 381 5.23 9.82 -6.18
C ALA A 381 5.31 11.02 -7.13
N ALA A 382 6.53 11.52 -7.38
CA ALA A 382 6.76 12.63 -8.30
C ALA A 382 6.33 12.30 -9.73
N GLN A 383 6.66 11.10 -10.21
CA GLN A 383 6.22 10.63 -11.52
C GLN A 383 4.69 10.52 -11.60
N SER A 384 4.05 9.96 -10.57
CA SER A 384 2.60 9.79 -10.52
C SER A 384 1.83 11.11 -10.46
N LEU A 385 2.39 12.15 -9.83
CA LEU A 385 1.83 13.50 -9.86
C LEU A 385 1.96 14.13 -11.25
N ARG A 386 3.13 14.03 -11.88
CA ARG A 386 3.41 14.63 -13.21
C ARG A 386 2.67 13.94 -14.36
N SER A 387 2.47 12.63 -14.25
CA SER A 387 1.64 11.85 -15.18
C SER A 387 0.14 12.05 -14.98
N GLY A 388 -0.25 12.77 -13.91
CA GLY A 388 -1.64 12.98 -13.55
C GLY A 388 -2.35 11.72 -13.06
N GLU A 389 -1.61 10.68 -12.64
CA GLU A 389 -2.14 9.46 -12.03
C GLU A 389 -2.75 9.72 -10.64
N CYS A 390 -2.16 10.65 -9.89
CA CYS A 390 -2.70 11.17 -8.62
C CYS A 390 -2.66 12.70 -8.58
N GLY A 391 -3.56 13.32 -7.80
CA GLY A 391 -3.62 14.78 -7.59
C GLY A 391 -2.96 15.24 -6.29
N LEU A 392 -2.63 14.29 -5.42
CA LEU A 392 -1.94 14.46 -4.15
C LEU A 392 -1.16 13.16 -3.90
N ALA A 393 0.03 13.25 -3.29
CA ALA A 393 0.79 12.06 -2.95
C ALA A 393 1.34 12.15 -1.52
N LEU A 394 1.20 11.04 -0.80
CA LEU A 394 1.90 10.77 0.44
C LEU A 394 3.16 9.97 0.09
N ALA A 395 4.33 10.51 0.39
CA ALA A 395 5.60 9.87 0.08
C ALA A 395 6.52 9.92 1.30
N GLY A 396 7.15 8.80 1.63
CA GLY A 396 8.01 8.71 2.80
C GLY A 396 8.68 7.35 2.94
N GLY A 397 9.20 7.08 4.13
CA GLY A 397 9.73 5.77 4.48
C GLY A 397 9.66 5.47 5.97
N ALA A 398 9.77 4.18 6.29
CA ALA A 398 9.75 3.70 7.66
C ALA A 398 10.85 2.67 7.90
N THR A 399 11.45 2.74 9.08
CA THR A 399 12.40 1.75 9.59
C THR A 399 12.27 1.69 11.11
N VAL A 400 11.81 0.54 11.60
CA VAL A 400 11.83 0.18 13.03
C VAL A 400 12.41 -1.22 13.14
N MET A 401 13.51 -1.38 13.87
CA MET A 401 14.19 -2.64 14.07
C MET A 401 13.51 -3.43 15.19
N ALA A 402 12.57 -4.30 14.85
CA ALA A 402 11.90 -5.15 15.82
C ALA A 402 12.81 -6.26 16.39
N SER A 403 13.76 -6.76 15.58
CA SER A 403 14.73 -7.78 15.95
C SER A 403 16.18 -7.27 15.88
N PRO A 404 17.13 -7.87 16.61
CA PRO A 404 18.53 -7.46 16.59
C PRO A 404 19.30 -7.93 15.34
N GLY A 405 18.62 -8.55 14.36
CA GLY A 405 19.25 -9.23 13.23
C GLY A 405 20.22 -8.36 12.43
N MET A 406 19.86 -7.09 12.19
CA MET A 406 20.74 -6.15 11.47
C MET A 406 22.04 -5.83 12.23
N PHE A 407 21.97 -5.72 13.56
CA PHE A 407 23.16 -5.50 14.38
C PHE A 407 24.08 -6.72 14.38
N VAL A 408 23.51 -7.92 14.49
CA VAL A 408 24.25 -9.18 14.46
C VAL A 408 24.93 -9.39 13.10
N GLU A 409 24.19 -9.25 12.01
CA GLU A 409 24.71 -9.53 10.67
C GLU A 409 25.81 -8.52 10.27
N PHE A 410 25.61 -7.23 10.55
CA PHE A 410 26.63 -6.23 10.24
C PHE A 410 27.82 -6.27 11.20
N SER A 411 27.64 -6.73 12.44
CA SER A 411 28.76 -6.98 13.35
C SER A 411 29.65 -8.12 12.86
N ARG A 412 29.04 -9.18 12.30
CA ARG A 412 29.79 -10.28 11.68
C ARG A 412 30.65 -9.79 10.51
N GLN A 413 30.13 -8.85 9.71
CA GLN A 413 30.84 -8.24 8.57
C GLN A 413 31.81 -7.12 8.99
N GLN A 414 31.89 -6.81 10.29
CA GLN A 414 32.67 -5.69 10.83
C GLN A 414 32.29 -4.33 10.21
N GLY A 415 31.01 -4.18 9.80
CA GLY A 415 30.50 -2.99 9.14
C GLY A 415 30.04 -1.88 10.11
N LEU A 416 29.87 -2.19 11.39
CA LEU A 416 29.39 -1.22 12.40
C LEU A 416 30.52 -0.41 13.03
N SER A 417 30.22 0.84 13.33
CA SER A 417 31.04 1.67 14.22
C SER A 417 30.99 1.11 15.64
N GLY A 418 32.14 1.08 16.32
CA GLY A 418 32.24 0.49 17.66
C GLY A 418 31.44 1.21 18.75
N ASP A 419 31.26 2.53 18.59
CA ASP A 419 30.48 3.37 19.51
C ASP A 419 29.10 3.74 18.95
N GLY A 420 28.70 3.12 17.82
CA GLY A 420 27.44 3.37 17.15
C GLY A 420 27.30 4.77 16.55
N ARG A 421 28.39 5.46 16.20
CA ARG A 421 28.34 6.78 15.55
C ARG A 421 28.83 6.75 14.10
N CYS A 422 28.04 7.32 13.20
CA CYS A 422 28.44 7.61 11.82
C CYS A 422 29.32 8.87 11.78
N ARG A 423 30.63 8.71 11.57
CA ARG A 423 31.57 9.84 11.43
C ARG A 423 31.81 10.19 9.95
N ALA A 424 30.75 10.60 9.26
CA ALA A 424 30.81 10.93 7.84
C ALA A 424 31.94 11.95 7.55
N PHE A 425 32.79 11.62 6.56
CA PHE A 425 33.95 12.43 6.13
C PHE A 425 35.08 12.60 7.17
N SER A 426 35.05 11.90 8.29
CA SER A 426 36.13 11.92 9.29
C SER A 426 37.26 10.94 8.94
N SER A 427 38.50 11.26 9.35
CA SER A 427 39.63 10.31 9.32
C SER A 427 39.43 9.13 10.26
N ASP A 428 38.59 9.31 11.28
CA ASP A 428 38.36 8.34 12.35
C ASP A 428 37.06 7.54 12.11
N ALA A 429 36.57 7.50 10.87
CA ALA A 429 35.40 6.70 10.51
C ALA A 429 35.74 5.20 10.55
N ASP A 430 35.00 4.42 11.33
CA ASP A 430 35.25 2.98 11.56
C ASP A 430 34.05 2.08 11.24
N GLY A 431 32.96 2.64 10.68
CA GLY A 431 31.79 1.89 10.25
C GLY A 431 30.52 2.73 10.24
N THR A 432 29.39 2.06 9.97
CA THR A 432 28.04 2.66 10.02
C THR A 432 27.41 2.51 11.40
N ALA A 433 26.40 3.32 11.68
CA ALA A 433 25.50 3.19 12.80
C ALA A 433 24.09 2.93 12.27
N TRP A 434 23.34 2.09 12.97
CA TRP A 434 21.93 1.89 12.66
C TRP A 434 21.06 2.89 13.39
N GLY A 435 20.04 3.36 12.68
CA GLY A 435 19.06 4.31 13.18
C GLY A 435 17.66 3.93 12.71
N GLU A 436 16.67 4.23 13.54
CA GLU A 436 15.26 4.11 13.22
C GLU A 436 14.68 5.45 12.77
N GLY A 437 13.54 5.39 12.10
CA GLY A 437 12.80 6.60 11.78
C GLY A 437 11.62 6.34 10.86
N VAL A 438 10.67 7.26 10.92
CA VAL A 438 9.53 7.33 10.00
C VAL A 438 9.36 8.78 9.58
N GLY A 439 9.18 9.05 8.29
CA GLY A 439 8.92 10.40 7.79
C GLY A 439 8.78 10.50 6.28
#